data_AF-A0A6I1W1Q8-F1
#
_entry.id   AF-A0A6I1W1Q8-F1
#
_cell.length_a   1.000
_cell.length_b   1.000
_cell.length_c   1.000
_cell.angle_alpha   90.00
_cell.angle_beta   90.00
_cell.angle_gamma   90.00
#
_symmetry.space_group_name_H-M   'P 1'
#
loop_
_entity.id
_entity.type
_entity.pdbx_description
1 polymer ?
#
loop_
_entity_poly.entity_id
_entity_poly.type
_entity_poly.pdbx_seq_one_letter_code
_entity_poly.pdbx_strand_id
1 'polypeptide(L)' 'TPGRLLANEDGQTCTVTIDWLHTPELPPNLLVDAAFATFVELGRQGTRVHITPRKVELARNDDGSPALSEFYGCPV' A
#
# COMPACT_ATOMS: atom_id res chain seq x y z
N THR A 1 17.93 -9.73 2.89
CA THR A 1 16.54 -10.07 3.26
C THR A 1 15.67 -9.12 2.48
N PRO A 2 14.54 -9.52 1.86
CA PRO A 2 13.63 -8.54 1.28
C PRO A 2 13.12 -7.63 2.42
N GLY A 3 12.70 -6.41 2.09
CA GLY A 3 12.34 -5.36 3.05
C GLY A 3 11.41 -5.83 4.18
N ARG A 4 11.51 -5.21 5.35
CA ARG A 4 10.64 -5.53 6.49
C ARG A 4 9.32 -4.78 6.31
N LEU A 5 8.20 -5.49 6.33
CA LEU A 5 6.86 -4.90 6.32
C LEU A 5 6.30 -4.89 7.74
N LEU A 6 5.80 -3.73 8.17
CA LEU A 6 5.14 -3.51 9.44
C LEU A 6 3.73 -2.99 9.18
N ALA A 7 2.74 -3.59 9.82
CA ALA A 7 1.37 -3.07 9.83
C ALA A 7 1.05 -2.63 11.25
N ASN A 8 0.59 -1.39 11.41
CA ASN A 8 0.18 -0.82 12.69
C ASN A 8 -1.27 -0.33 12.59
N GLU A 9 -2.14 -0.90 13.40
CA GLU A 9 -3.56 -0.59 13.43
C GLU A 9 -3.87 0.43 14.53
N ASP A 10 -4.58 1.50 14.16
CA ASP A 10 -5.11 2.51 15.08
C ASP A 10 -6.58 2.76 14.74
N GLY A 11 -7.47 2.10 15.48
CA GLY A 11 -8.91 2.17 15.28
C GLY A 11 -9.35 1.71 13.90
N GLN A 12 -9.71 2.65 13.03
CA GLN A 12 -10.16 2.39 11.66
C GLN A 12 -9.07 2.63 10.60
N THR A 13 -7.86 2.99 11.03
CA THR A 13 -6.72 3.27 10.17
C THR A 13 -5.67 2.19 10.36
N CYS A 14 -5.02 1.76 9.28
CA CYS A 14 -3.86 0.89 9.33
C CYS A 14 -2.73 1.54 8.55
N THR A 15 -1.57 1.69 9.20
CA THR A 15 -0.35 2.19 8.56
C THR A 15 0.52 1.01 8.18
N VAL A 16 0.85 0.88 6.89
CA VAL A 16 1.80 -0.11 6.40
C VAL A 16 3.13 0.57 6.11
N THR A 17 4.17 0.18 6.83
CA THR A 17 5.53 0.67 6.62
C THR A 17 6.36 -0.42 5.97
N ILE A 18 7.07 -0.06 4.90
CA ILE A 18 8.04 -0.94 4.25
C ILE A 18 9.43 -0.34 4.49
N ASP A 19 10.26 -1.10 5.20
CA ASP A 19 11.65 -0.76 5.45
C ASP A 19 12.53 -1.33 4.32
N TRP A 20 13.11 -0.44 3.52
CA TRP A 20 13.93 -0.76 2.36
C TRP A 20 15.38 -1.01 2.79
N LEU A 21 15.69 -2.27 3.11
CA LEU A 21 16.92 -2.69 3.81
C LEU A 21 18.28 -2.41 3.11
N HIS A 22 18.29 -1.77 1.94
CA HIS A 22 19.49 -1.67 1.09
C HIS A 22 19.77 -0.28 0.51
N THR A 23 18.96 0.73 0.80
CA THR A 23 19.26 2.12 0.44
C THR A 23 18.51 3.10 1.33
N PRO A 24 19.14 4.23 1.75
CA PRO A 24 18.42 5.34 2.38
C PRO A 24 17.65 6.20 1.37
N GLU A 25 17.82 5.95 0.06
CA GLU A 25 17.09 6.66 -0.99
C GLU A 25 15.61 6.33 -0.97
N LEU A 26 14.79 7.30 -1.39
CA LEU A 26 13.37 7.07 -1.57
C LEU A 26 13.15 6.00 -2.66
N PRO A 27 12.25 5.02 -2.43
CA PRO A 27 11.91 4.04 -3.45
C PRO A 27 11.28 4.73 -4.67
N PRO A 28 11.42 4.18 -5.89
CA PRO A 28 10.66 4.64 -7.03
C PRO A 28 9.14 4.62 -6.74
N ASN A 29 8.41 5.62 -7.22
CA ASN A 29 6.96 5.73 -7.02
C ASN A 29 6.20 4.43 -7.38
N LEU A 30 6.56 3.81 -8.51
CA LEU A 30 5.94 2.56 -8.96
C LEU A 30 6.17 1.40 -7.98
N LEU A 31 7.30 1.39 -7.27
CA LEU A 31 7.59 0.37 -6.28
C LEU A 31 6.74 0.57 -5.02
N VAL A 32 6.49 1.81 -4.60
CA VAL A 32 5.55 2.13 -3.52
C VAL A 32 4.14 1.62 -3.88
N ASP A 33 3.70 1.89 -5.09
CA ASP A 33 2.38 1.49 -5.59
C ASP A 33 2.21 -0.02 -5.63
N ALA A 34 3.15 -0.71 -6.29
CA ALA A 34 3.11 -2.15 -6.45
C ALA A 34 3.18 -2.86 -5.10
N ALA A 35 4.00 -2.37 -4.17
CA ALA A 35 4.15 -2.99 -2.86
C ALA A 35 2.87 -2.87 -2.02
N PHE A 36 2.25 -1.68 -1.99
CA PHE A 36 1.00 -1.51 -1.25
C PHE A 36 -0.18 -2.24 -1.91
N ALA A 37 -0.26 -2.23 -3.25
CA ALA A 37 -1.26 -2.99 -3.99
C ALA A 37 -1.13 -4.50 -3.71
N THR A 38 0.10 -5.02 -3.69
CA THR A 38 0.39 -6.41 -3.34
C THR A 38 -0.05 -6.74 -1.92
N PHE A 39 0.19 -5.84 -0.95
CA PHE A 39 -0.26 -6.05 0.43
C PHE A 39 -1.79 -6.20 0.52
N VAL A 40 -2.54 -5.34 -0.16
CA VAL A 40 -4.01 -5.42 -0.20
C VAL A 40 -4.48 -6.71 -0.88
N GLU A 41 -3.86 -7.11 -2.00
CA GLU A 41 -4.20 -8.36 -2.69
C GLU A 41 -3.92 -9.59 -1.83
N LEU A 42 -2.81 -9.60 -1.07
CA LEU A 42 -2.54 -10.68 -0.11
C LEU A 42 -3.63 -10.75 0.96
N GLY A 43 -4.10 -9.60 1.46
CA GLY A 43 -5.24 -9.54 2.37
C GLY A 43 -6.52 -10.12 1.75
N ARG A 44 -6.85 -9.71 0.52
CA ARG A 44 -8.03 -10.20 -0.23
C ARG A 44 -7.98 -11.70 -0.45
N GLN A 45 -6.84 -12.21 -0.92
CA GLN A 45 -6.65 -13.63 -1.20
C GLN A 45 -6.62 -14.47 0.08
N GLY A 46 -5.90 -14.01 1.11
CA GLY A 46 -5.75 -14.72 2.38
C GLY A 46 -7.05 -14.81 3.17
N THR A 47 -7.87 -13.76 3.13
CA THR A 47 -9.18 -13.73 3.82
C THR A 47 -10.33 -14.28 2.97
N ARG A 48 -10.14 -14.36 1.64
CA ARG A 48 -11.21 -14.59 0.65
C ARG A 48 -12.35 -13.56 0.72
N VAL A 49 -12.05 -12.38 1.25
CA VAL A 49 -12.97 -11.25 1.30
C VAL A 49 -12.48 -10.17 0.35
N HIS A 50 -13.41 -9.53 -0.38
CA HIS A 50 -13.07 -8.37 -1.18
C HIS A 50 -12.88 -7.15 -0.25
N ILE A 51 -11.66 -6.99 0.25
CA ILE A 51 -11.27 -5.85 1.09
C ILE A 51 -11.22 -4.59 0.22
N THR A 52 -12.07 -3.61 0.54
CA THR A 52 -12.04 -2.27 -0.05
C THR A 52 -11.69 -1.27 1.06
N PRO A 53 -10.53 -0.60 0.99
CA PRO A 53 -10.17 0.44 1.94
C PRO A 53 -11.17 1.61 1.88
N ARG A 54 -11.26 2.41 2.96
CA ARG A 54 -12.07 3.64 2.95
C ARG A 54 -11.36 4.79 2.21
N LYS A 55 -10.04 4.85 2.36
CA LYS A 55 -9.12 5.79 1.73
C LYS A 55 -7.73 5.14 1.76
N VAL A 56 -6.93 5.40 0.74
CA VAL A 56 -5.49 5.07 0.73
C VAL A 56 -4.73 6.38 0.72
N GLU A 57 -3.60 6.43 1.43
CA GLU A 57 -2.62 7.52 1.34
C GLU A 57 -1.26 6.88 1.13
N LEU A 58 -0.56 7.29 0.08
CA LEU A 58 0.74 6.72 -0.29
C LEU A 58 1.87 7.67 0.12
N ALA A 59 3.04 7.11 0.43
CA ALA A 59 4.21 7.89 0.81
C ALA A 59 4.82 8.71 -0.34
N ARG A 60 4.41 8.43 -1.58
CA ARG A 60 4.80 9.20 -2.77
C ARG A 60 3.82 10.34 -3.03
N ASN A 61 4.24 11.32 -3.82
CA ASN A 61 3.33 12.33 -4.34
C ASN A 61 2.28 11.71 -5.27
N ASP A 62 1.10 12.31 -5.28
CA ASP A 62 0.05 12.00 -6.25
C ASP A 62 0.55 12.27 -7.68
N ASP A 63 0.26 11.34 -8.58
CA ASP A 63 0.59 11.40 -10.01
C ASP A 63 -0.64 11.77 -10.87
N GLY A 64 -1.80 11.99 -10.25
CA GLY A 64 -3.06 12.36 -10.89
C GLY A 64 -3.73 11.23 -11.65
N SER A 65 -3.19 10.01 -11.56
CA SER A 65 -3.72 8.83 -12.25
C SER A 65 -4.89 8.22 -11.49
N PRO A 66 -6.03 7.92 -12.15
CA PRO A 66 -7.15 7.24 -11.50
C PRO A 66 -6.91 5.74 -11.29
N ALA A 67 -5.82 5.17 -11.84
CA ALA A 67 -5.62 3.73 -11.89
C ALA A 67 -5.64 3.07 -10.50
N LEU A 68 -5.03 3.71 -9.50
CA LEU A 68 -5.00 3.16 -8.14
C LEU A 68 -6.35 3.31 -7.44
N SER A 69 -7.06 4.43 -7.63
CA SER A 69 -8.38 4.61 -7.02
C SER A 69 -9.40 3.65 -7.60
N GLU A 70 -9.33 3.38 -8.91
CA GLU A 70 -10.10 2.32 -9.57
C GLU A 70 -9.72 0.92 -9.07
N PHE A 71 -8.43 0.63 -8.89
CA PHE A 71 -7.94 -0.66 -8.40
C PHE A 71 -8.39 -0.95 -6.95
N TYR A 72 -8.31 0.06 -6.07
CA TYR A 72 -8.72 -0.11 -4.67
C TYR A 72 -10.24 -0.01 -4.49
N GLY A 73 -10.93 0.74 -5.35
CA GLY A 73 -12.36 1.07 -5.20
C GLY A 73 -12.60 2.20 -4.19
N CYS A 74 -11.62 3.07 -3.96
CA CYS A 74 -11.68 4.16 -2.99
C CYS A 74 -10.78 5.33 -3.41
N PRO A 75 -10.90 6.52 -2.77
CA PRO A 75 -9.94 7.60 -2.95
C PRO A 75 -8.51 7.18 -2.56
N VAL A 76 -7.53 7.62 -3.33
CA VAL A 76 -6.08 7.46 -3.14
C VAL A 76 -5.46 8.85 -3.12
#